data_AF-A0A953G7Q4-F1
#
_entry.id   AF-A0A953G7Q4-F1
#
_cell.length_a   1.000
_cell.length_b   1.000
_cell.length_c   1.000
_cell.angle_alpha   90.00
_cell.angle_beta   90.00
_cell.angle_gamma   90.00
#
_symmetry.space_group_name_H-M   'P 1'
#
loop_
_entity.id
_entity.type
_entity.pdbx_description
1 polymer ?
#
loop_
_entity_poly.entity_id
_entity_poly.type
_entity_poly.pdbx_seq_one_letter_code
_entity_poly.pdbx_strand_id
1 'polypeptide(L)'
;MQRFRTHLYSLKMENKITDWTDRMIKTGTSWNEKIQKELDESDHIIYLLSPDFLATPYIMDVELKKGIEKNDRDQSAMQFIHIQDCNWQNHPKLASLQHLLDPNKVGKDILVVNDPMNDKAWVTIINDLRNVLKDK
;
A
#
# COMPACT_ATOMS: atom_id res chain seq x y z
N MET A 1 -4.48 -0.29 -11.34
CA MET A 1 -2.98 -0.27 -11.33
C MET A 1 -2.36 0.80 -12.23
N GLN A 2 -2.63 0.83 -13.54
CA GLN A 2 -1.96 1.81 -14.42
C GLN A 2 -2.24 3.26 -14.00
N ARG A 3 -3.50 3.59 -13.68
CA ARG A 3 -3.89 4.95 -13.28
C ARG A 3 -3.22 5.41 -11.98
N PHE A 4 -3.15 4.54 -10.99
CA PHE A 4 -2.41 4.81 -9.74
C PHE A 4 -0.94 5.15 -10.02
N ARG A 5 -0.25 4.36 -10.85
CA ARG A 5 1.14 4.63 -11.25
C ARG A 5 1.31 5.98 -11.95
N THR A 6 0.34 6.38 -12.79
CA THR A 6 0.35 7.70 -13.45
C THR A 6 0.31 8.82 -12.41
N HIS A 7 -0.56 8.72 -11.41
CA HIS A 7 -0.64 9.72 -10.32
C HIS A 7 0.61 9.71 -9.44
N LEU A 8 1.13 8.52 -9.14
CA LEU A 8 2.35 8.31 -8.35
C LEU A 8 3.60 8.93 -9.01
N TYR A 9 3.61 9.09 -10.33
CA TYR A 9 4.73 9.68 -11.07
C TYR A 9 5.10 11.09 -10.60
N SER A 10 4.13 11.87 -10.09
CA SER A 10 4.40 13.18 -9.50
C SER A 10 5.42 13.11 -8.35
N LEU A 11 5.27 12.14 -7.45
CA LEU A 11 6.21 11.92 -6.33
C LEU A 11 7.59 11.45 -6.81
N LYS A 12 7.65 10.69 -7.91
CA LYS A 12 8.94 10.31 -8.53
C LYS A 12 9.67 11.52 -9.10
N MET A 13 8.95 12.42 -9.77
CA MET A 13 9.53 13.66 -10.31
C MET A 13 10.00 14.61 -9.21
N GLU A 14 9.36 14.58 -8.04
CA GLU A 14 9.82 15.28 -6.83
C GLU A 14 11.03 14.59 -6.17
N ASN A 15 11.55 13.49 -6.74
CA ASN A 15 12.59 12.63 -6.17
C ASN A 15 12.28 12.12 -4.75
N LYS A 16 10.98 12.01 -4.41
CA LYS A 16 10.53 11.54 -3.09
C LYS A 16 10.51 10.03 -2.98
N ILE A 17 10.36 9.33 -4.11
CA ILE A 17 10.25 7.88 -4.14
C ILE A 17 10.97 7.29 -5.35
N THR A 18 11.41 6.06 -5.18
CA THR A 18 11.49 5.06 -6.23
C THR A 18 10.43 4.01 -5.93
N ASP A 19 9.89 3.34 -6.95
CA ASP A 19 8.84 2.34 -6.76
C ASP A 19 9.24 0.98 -7.33
N TRP A 20 8.69 -0.06 -6.71
CA TRP A 20 8.78 -1.42 -7.17
C TRP A 20 7.42 -2.11 -7.11
N THR A 21 7.23 -3.13 -7.95
CA THR A 21 6.02 -3.98 -8.01
C THR A 21 6.42 -5.35 -8.54
N ASP A 22 5.70 -6.38 -8.09
CA ASP A 22 5.76 -7.75 -8.61
C ASP A 22 5.78 -7.85 -10.16
N ARG A 23 5.10 -6.94 -10.87
CA ARG A 23 5.12 -6.89 -12.35
C ARG A 23 6.48 -6.56 -12.97
N MET A 24 7.45 -6.12 -12.18
CA MET A 24 8.84 -5.89 -12.62
C MET A 24 9.70 -7.15 -12.49
N ILE A 25 9.18 -8.25 -11.92
CA ILE A 25 9.89 -9.52 -11.85
C ILE A 25 10.05 -10.09 -13.26
N LYS A 26 11.28 -10.43 -13.64
CA LYS A 26 11.58 -11.05 -14.94
C LYS A 26 11.22 -12.53 -14.92
N THR A 27 10.68 -13.03 -16.03
CA THR A 27 10.44 -14.45 -16.25
C THR A 27 11.70 -15.27 -15.96
N GLY A 28 11.54 -16.39 -15.23
CA GLY A 28 12.65 -17.25 -14.81
C GLY A 28 13.32 -16.84 -13.49
N THR A 29 12.91 -15.73 -12.88
CA THR A 29 13.34 -15.35 -11.51
C THR A 29 12.48 -16.06 -10.47
N SER A 30 13.07 -16.47 -9.34
CA SER A 30 12.32 -16.88 -8.15
C SER A 30 11.49 -15.69 -7.66
N TRP A 31 10.20 -15.69 -7.97
CA TRP A 31 9.30 -14.55 -7.71
C TRP A 31 9.21 -14.27 -6.21
N ASN A 32 9.13 -15.33 -5.40
CA ASN A 32 9.02 -15.22 -3.94
C ASN A 32 10.27 -14.54 -3.37
N GLU A 33 11.47 -15.08 -3.63
CA GLU A 33 12.72 -14.49 -3.13
C GLU A 33 12.87 -13.03 -3.53
N LYS A 34 12.47 -12.69 -4.77
CA LYS A 34 12.56 -11.31 -5.25
C LYS A 34 11.60 -10.38 -4.50
N ILE A 35 10.36 -10.79 -4.27
CA ILE A 35 9.41 -10.00 -3.47
C ILE A 35 9.93 -9.84 -2.03
N GLN A 36 10.37 -10.93 -1.41
CA GLN A 36 10.88 -10.90 -0.04
C GLN A 36 12.03 -9.90 0.11
N LYS A 37 12.96 -9.91 -0.84
CA LYS A 37 14.08 -8.97 -0.88
C LYS A 37 13.61 -7.52 -1.00
N GLU A 38 12.69 -7.24 -1.91
CA GLU A 38 12.21 -5.87 -2.14
C GLU A 38 11.40 -5.35 -0.94
N LEU A 39 10.62 -6.19 -0.27
CA LEU A 39 9.94 -5.84 0.99
C LEU A 39 10.94 -5.50 2.10
N ASP A 40 12.03 -6.26 2.20
CA ASP A 40 13.08 -6.06 3.21
C ASP A 40 13.86 -4.75 2.93
N GLU A 41 14.15 -4.44 1.67
CA GLU A 41 14.95 -3.28 1.25
C GLU A 41 14.14 -1.96 1.15
N SER A 42 12.82 -2.02 0.96
CA SER A 42 11.97 -0.83 0.77
C SER A 42 11.85 0.01 2.04
N ASP A 43 11.83 1.35 1.98
CA ASP A 43 11.50 2.17 3.15
C ASP A 43 10.02 2.11 3.53
N HIS A 44 9.15 2.07 2.52
CA HIS A 44 7.71 2.06 2.68
C HIS A 44 7.07 0.97 1.82
N ILE A 45 6.03 0.33 2.33
CA ILE A 45 5.28 -0.73 1.68
C ILE A 45 3.82 -0.29 1.55
N ILE A 46 3.35 -0.18 0.31
CA ILE A 46 1.98 0.22 0.00
C ILE A 46 1.18 -1.01 -0.44
N TYR A 47 0.18 -1.37 0.35
CA TYR A 47 -0.78 -2.42 0.06
C TYR A 47 -2.06 -1.83 -0.52
N LEU A 48 -2.53 -2.39 -1.65
CA LEU A 48 -3.77 -1.97 -2.30
C LEU A 48 -4.89 -2.96 -1.96
N LEU A 49 -5.78 -2.57 -1.05
CA LEU A 49 -6.86 -3.44 -0.57
C LEU A 49 -7.98 -3.57 -1.59
N SER A 50 -8.32 -4.83 -1.86
CA SER A 50 -9.46 -5.26 -2.67
C SER A 50 -9.94 -6.63 -2.19
N PRO A 51 -11.10 -7.12 -2.67
CA PRO A 51 -11.51 -8.51 -2.46
C PRO A 51 -10.43 -9.51 -2.91
N ASP A 52 -9.80 -9.28 -4.06
CA ASP A 52 -8.73 -10.15 -4.60
C ASP A 52 -7.49 -10.19 -3.68
N PHE A 53 -7.16 -9.04 -3.08
CA PHE A 53 -6.07 -8.95 -2.10
C PHE A 53 -6.36 -9.85 -0.90
N LEU A 54 -7.57 -9.76 -0.32
CA LEU A 54 -7.98 -10.59 0.81
C LEU A 54 -8.11 -12.07 0.45
N ALA A 55 -8.41 -12.37 -0.82
CA ALA A 55 -8.55 -13.73 -1.34
C ALA A 55 -7.19 -14.41 -1.65
N THR A 56 -6.06 -13.76 -1.38
CA THR A 56 -4.72 -14.29 -1.65
C THR A 56 -4.01 -14.68 -0.33
N PRO A 57 -4.04 -15.96 0.10
CA PRO A 57 -3.54 -16.38 1.42
C PRO A 57 -2.06 -16.08 1.64
N TYR A 58 -1.26 -16.24 0.58
CA TYR A 58 0.19 -16.01 0.63
C TYR A 58 0.56 -14.56 1.03
N ILE A 59 -0.16 -13.57 0.49
CA ILE A 59 0.03 -12.15 0.83
C ILE A 59 -0.33 -11.92 2.30
N MET A 60 -1.41 -12.54 2.77
CA MET A 60 -1.93 -12.37 4.14
C MET A 60 -1.03 -13.03 5.20
N ASP A 61 -0.42 -14.17 4.88
CA ASP A 61 0.35 -14.95 5.85
C ASP A 61 1.83 -14.57 5.88
N VAL A 62 2.42 -14.25 4.73
CA VAL A 62 3.87 -14.03 4.62
C VAL A 62 4.18 -12.54 4.46
N GLU A 63 3.62 -11.88 3.46
CA GLU A 63 3.99 -10.50 3.13
C GLU A 63 3.45 -9.50 4.15
N LEU A 64 2.21 -9.67 4.58
CA LEU A 64 1.59 -8.81 5.59
C LEU A 64 2.34 -8.88 6.92
N LYS A 65 2.80 -10.08 7.31
CA LYS A 65 3.58 -10.27 8.55
C LYS A 65 4.87 -9.46 8.52
N LYS A 66 5.59 -9.48 7.39
CA LYS A 66 6.79 -8.66 7.22
C LYS A 66 6.50 -7.16 7.24
N GLY A 67 5.43 -6.73 6.59
CA GLY A 67 4.99 -5.33 6.62
C GLY A 67 4.74 -4.86 8.06
N ILE A 68 4.06 -5.68 8.87
CA ILE A 68 3.81 -5.41 10.28
C ILE A 68 5.13 -5.35 11.07
N GLU A 69 5.98 -6.38 10.96
CA GLU A 69 7.28 -6.41 11.67
C GLU A 69 8.16 -5.20 11.33
N LYS A 70 8.07 -4.72 10.09
CA LYS A 70 8.78 -3.52 9.65
C LYS A 70 8.16 -2.26 10.23
N ASN A 71 6.84 -2.15 10.21
CA ASN A 71 6.11 -1.00 10.75
C ASN A 71 6.24 -0.88 12.28
N ASP A 72 6.41 -2.00 12.99
CA ASP A 72 6.71 -2.01 14.42
C ASP A 72 8.10 -1.42 14.72
N ARG A 73 9.04 -1.52 13.78
CA ARG A 73 10.41 -0.97 13.91
C ARG A 73 10.50 0.47 13.42
N ASP A 74 9.81 0.78 12.32
CA ASP A 74 9.80 2.08 11.68
C ASP A 74 8.34 2.50 11.47
N GLN A 75 7.86 3.37 12.35
CA GLN A 75 6.47 3.82 12.32
C GLN A 75 6.18 4.48 10.97
N SER A 76 5.17 3.98 10.25
CA SER A 76 4.82 4.40 8.89
C SER A 76 5.65 3.75 7.78
N ALA A 77 6.26 2.59 8.02
CA ALA A 77 6.79 1.76 6.93
C ALA A 77 5.67 1.04 6.14
N MET A 78 4.42 1.06 6.61
CA MET A 78 3.32 0.33 6.00
C MET A 78 2.07 1.21 5.78
N GLN A 79 1.54 1.21 4.56
CA GLN A 79 0.34 1.95 4.17
C GLN A 79 -0.66 1.04 3.48
N PHE A 80 -1.93 1.31 3.73
CA PHE A 80 -3.05 0.64 3.07
C PHE A 80 -3.87 1.65 2.28
N ILE A 81 -4.06 1.38 0.99
CA ILE A 81 -4.93 2.17 0.10
C ILE A 81 -6.10 1.28 -0.30
N HIS A 82 -7.32 1.72 -0.02
CA HIS A 82 -8.53 0.98 -0.37
C HIS A 82 -8.90 1.26 -1.82
N ILE A 83 -8.68 0.28 -2.70
CA ILE A 83 -9.00 0.43 -4.13
C ILE A 83 -10.38 -0.12 -4.47
N GLN A 84 -10.93 -1.02 -3.65
CA GLN A 84 -12.27 -1.56 -3.76
C GLN A 84 -12.84 -1.87 -2.37
N ASP A 85 -14.16 -1.80 -2.23
CA ASP A 85 -14.85 -2.25 -1.02
C ASP A 85 -14.54 -3.73 -0.74
N CYS A 86 -14.12 -4.02 0.48
CA CYS A 86 -13.80 -5.37 0.92
C CYS A 86 -13.97 -5.50 2.44
N ASN A 87 -14.09 -6.75 2.91
CA ASN A 87 -14.43 -7.04 4.31
C ASN A 87 -13.22 -7.01 5.27
N TRP A 88 -12.33 -6.04 5.10
CA TRP A 88 -11.04 -5.97 5.80
C TRP A 88 -11.20 -5.74 7.31
N GLN A 89 -12.27 -5.06 7.75
CA GLN A 89 -12.56 -4.83 9.18
C GLN A 89 -12.81 -6.12 9.95
N ASN A 90 -13.25 -7.17 9.27
CA ASN A 90 -13.47 -8.48 9.89
C ASN A 90 -12.18 -9.33 9.92
N HIS A 91 -11.07 -8.82 9.37
CA HIS A 91 -9.79 -9.50 9.42
C HIS A 91 -8.98 -9.03 10.65
N PRO A 92 -8.70 -9.90 11.65
CA PRO A 92 -8.14 -9.49 12.94
C PRO A 92 -6.85 -8.68 12.85
N LYS A 93 -5.94 -9.03 11.92
CA LYS A 93 -4.67 -8.32 11.74
C LYS A 93 -4.80 -7.00 10.99
N LEU A 94 -5.78 -6.86 10.09
CA LEU A 94 -5.93 -5.63 9.31
C LEU A 94 -6.71 -4.60 10.11
N ALA A 95 -7.78 -5.02 10.78
CA ALA A 95 -8.62 -4.16 11.60
C ALA A 95 -7.88 -3.46 12.74
N SER A 96 -6.76 -4.03 13.23
CA SER A 96 -5.93 -3.45 14.28
C SER A 96 -4.86 -2.47 13.79
N LEU A 97 -4.64 -2.38 12.47
CA LEU A 97 -3.61 -1.51 11.90
C LEU A 97 -4.20 -0.15 11.50
N GLN A 98 -3.36 0.88 11.45
CA GLN A 98 -3.78 2.19 10.95
C GLN A 98 -3.75 2.19 9.42
N HIS A 99 -4.85 2.62 8.79
CA HIS A 99 -4.95 2.76 7.34
C HIS A 99 -4.74 4.21 6.89
N LEU A 100 -4.39 4.40 5.62
CA LEU A 100 -4.39 5.73 5.02
C LEU A 100 -5.81 6.30 5.08
N LEU A 101 -5.97 7.53 5.54
CA LEU A 101 -7.28 8.18 5.72
C LEU A 101 -8.22 7.43 6.70
N ASP A 102 -7.65 6.83 7.75
CA ASP A 102 -8.42 6.15 8.80
C ASP A 102 -9.21 7.13 9.72
N PRO A 103 -10.54 6.98 9.84
CA PRO A 103 -11.40 7.83 10.67
C PRO A 103 -11.03 7.83 12.15
N ASN A 104 -10.48 6.74 12.68
CA ASN A 104 -10.31 6.56 14.12
C ASN A 104 -9.24 7.48 14.73
N LYS A 105 -8.57 8.30 13.92
CA LYS A 105 -7.74 9.43 14.39
C LYS A 105 -8.03 10.77 13.71
N VAL A 106 -8.81 10.83 12.62
CA VAL A 106 -9.00 12.08 11.83
C VAL A 106 -10.48 12.41 11.51
N GLY A 107 -11.46 11.62 11.98
CA GLY A 107 -12.88 11.95 11.83
C GLY A 107 -13.36 12.02 10.36
N LYS A 108 -12.71 11.28 9.46
CA LYS A 108 -13.08 11.18 8.04
C LYS A 108 -13.25 9.71 7.65
N ASP A 109 -14.30 9.40 6.90
CA ASP A 109 -14.50 8.08 6.32
C ASP A 109 -13.27 7.62 5.53
N ILE A 110 -12.99 6.31 5.55
CA ILE A 110 -11.97 5.71 4.70
C ILE A 110 -12.32 6.01 3.25
N LEU A 111 -11.37 6.62 2.53
CA LEU A 111 -11.51 6.83 1.11
C LEU A 111 -11.27 5.52 0.35
N VAL A 112 -12.33 5.00 -0.24
CA VAL A 112 -12.27 3.87 -1.17
C VAL A 112 -12.33 4.41 -2.60
N VAL A 113 -11.40 3.98 -3.46
CA VAL A 113 -11.34 4.47 -4.85
C VAL A 113 -12.54 3.99 -5.67
N ASN A 114 -12.84 2.68 -5.63
CA ASN A 114 -13.87 1.92 -6.35
C ASN A 114 -13.85 2.03 -7.89
N ASP A 115 -13.72 3.23 -8.43
CA ASP A 115 -13.52 3.51 -9.85
C ASP A 115 -12.06 3.92 -10.12
N PRO A 116 -11.29 3.12 -10.88
CA PRO A 116 -9.93 3.50 -11.28
C PRO A 116 -9.82 4.85 -11.99
N MET A 117 -10.89 5.37 -12.59
CA MET A 117 -10.92 6.68 -13.26
C MET A 117 -11.25 7.85 -12.31
N ASN A 118 -11.50 7.57 -11.02
CA ASN A 118 -11.76 8.60 -10.02
C ASN A 118 -10.47 9.36 -9.65
N ASP A 119 -10.07 10.30 -10.50
CA ASP A 119 -8.84 11.08 -10.32
C ASP A 119 -8.84 11.92 -9.05
N LYS A 120 -10.00 12.35 -8.56
CA LYS A 120 -10.10 13.10 -7.30
C LYS A 120 -9.68 12.23 -6.12
N ALA A 121 -10.10 10.96 -6.11
CA ALA A 121 -9.67 10.02 -5.08
C ALA A 121 -8.16 9.79 -5.15
N TRP A 122 -7.61 9.58 -6.36
CA TRP A 122 -6.17 9.40 -6.53
C TRP A 122 -5.35 10.62 -6.10
N VAL A 123 -5.76 11.83 -6.47
CA VAL A 123 -5.07 13.07 -6.03
C VAL A 123 -5.09 13.18 -4.50
N THR A 124 -6.21 12.84 -3.86
CA THR A 124 -6.32 12.84 -2.40
C THR A 124 -5.34 11.84 -1.77
N ILE A 125 -5.30 10.62 -2.30
CA ILE A 125 -4.37 9.57 -1.87
C ILE A 125 -2.91 10.00 -2.06
N ILE A 126 -2.54 10.54 -3.23
CA ILE A 126 -1.17 10.99 -3.48
C ILE A 126 -0.77 12.13 -2.56
N ASN A 127 -1.67 13.07 -2.27
CA ASN A 127 -1.38 14.16 -1.34
C ASN A 127 -1.17 13.65 0.09
N ASP A 128 -1.93 12.64 0.52
CA ASP A 128 -1.74 12.04 1.85
C ASP A 128 -0.44 11.22 1.91
N LEU A 129 -0.17 10.41 0.88
CA LEU A 129 1.13 9.73 0.72
C LEU A 129 2.28 10.73 0.76
N ARG A 130 2.15 11.89 0.12
CA ARG A 130 3.19 12.93 0.17
C ARG A 130 3.49 13.39 1.60
N ASN A 131 2.52 13.36 2.51
CA ASN A 131 2.74 13.74 3.90
C ASN A 131 3.39 12.61 4.69
N VAL A 132 2.94 11.37 4.50
CA VAL A 132 3.50 10.20 5.18
C VAL A 132 4.93 9.90 4.74
N LEU A 133 5.24 10.10 3.45
CA LEU A 133 6.55 9.85 2.86
C LEU A 133 7.56 11.00 3.06
N LYS A 134 7.20 12.07 3.79
CA LYS A 134 8.09 13.21 4.08
C LYS A 134 9.00 12.98 5.29
N ASP A 135 8.68 12.00 6.13
CA ASP A 135 9.33 11.83 7.43
C ASP A 135 10.60 10.97 7.31
N LYS A 136 11.61 11.41 6.53
CA LYS A 136 13.03 11.03 6.67
C LYS A 136 13.96 12.15 6.19
#